data_AF-A0AAW0M310-F1
#
_entry.id   AF-A0AAW0M310-F1
#
_cell.length_a   1.000
_cell.length_b   1.000
_cell.length_c   1.000
_cell.angle_alpha   90.00
_cell.angle_beta   90.00
_cell.angle_gamma   90.00
#
_symmetry.space_group_name_H-M   'P 1'
#
loop_
_entity.id
_entity.type
_entity.pdbx_description
1 polymer ?
#
loop_
_entity_poly.entity_id
_entity_poly.type
_entity_poly.pdbx_seq_one_letter_code
_entity_poly.pdbx_strand_id
1 'polypeptide(L)'
;MDRHLSHSFQFPPASLAIFGVISLLIGLVLYERLFVPFARRFTRNPSGITYLQRIGIGLVINILATVVASVIEIKRKAVAAERNLLDDPKAIIPISVFWLVPQFSLHGTAEVFAFVGLLEFLYDQSPESMRSTAAALYWIAISTGDYVGTLMVSLVHKHSGKKSNWLPDRNLNRGRLENYYWLVTATQTLEEVSEICEEVEELAGDKIPSMILDGTKFFVVCEPGTQHMEALLKVIYELYTDYVLKNPFYEMEMPIRVFMPDMVALQPLLISWLT
;
A
#
# COMPACT_ATOMS: atom_id res chain seq x y z
N MET A 1 -13.80 27.70 -7.38
CA MET A 1 -14.40 26.91 -8.48
C MET A 1 -15.90 27.11 -8.42
N ASP A 2 -16.54 27.14 -9.57
CA ASP A 2 -18.00 27.23 -9.67
C ASP A 2 -18.64 25.89 -9.25
N ARG A 3 -19.60 25.99 -8.34
CA ARG A 3 -20.28 24.86 -7.68
C ARG A 3 -21.73 24.70 -8.16
N HIS A 4 -22.18 25.52 -9.10
CA HIS A 4 -23.55 25.41 -9.62
C HIS A 4 -23.68 24.20 -10.54
N LEU A 5 -24.63 23.32 -10.23
CA LEU A 5 -25.05 22.19 -11.06
C LEU A 5 -26.25 22.59 -11.93
N SER A 6 -27.05 23.53 -11.41
CA SER A 6 -28.19 24.18 -12.06
C SER A 6 -28.31 25.62 -11.56
N HIS A 7 -29.17 26.44 -12.18
CA HIS A 7 -29.42 27.84 -11.78
C HIS A 7 -29.86 28.02 -10.31
N SER A 8 -30.38 26.96 -9.68
CA SER A 8 -30.86 26.99 -8.29
C SER A 8 -30.07 26.10 -7.32
N PHE A 9 -29.20 25.21 -7.82
CA PHE A 9 -28.55 24.20 -6.97
C PHE A 9 -27.03 24.37 -6.96
N GLN A 10 -26.51 24.71 -5.78
CA GLN A 10 -25.08 24.83 -5.51
C GLN A 10 -24.61 23.63 -4.69
N PHE A 11 -23.63 22.90 -5.21
CA PHE A 11 -23.07 21.75 -4.53
C PHE A 11 -22.21 22.19 -3.32
N PRO A 12 -22.41 21.63 -2.11
CA PRO A 12 -21.55 21.92 -0.98
C PRO A 12 -20.11 21.42 -1.24
N PRO A 13 -19.05 22.17 -0.90
CA PRO A 13 -17.67 21.74 -1.17
C PRO A 13 -17.31 20.46 -0.42
N ALA A 14 -17.81 20.31 0.81
CA ALA A 14 -17.57 19.13 1.64
C ALA A 14 -18.23 17.85 1.09
N SER A 15 -19.24 17.97 0.22
CA SER A 15 -19.94 16.82 -0.35
C SER A 15 -19.19 16.18 -1.52
N LEU A 16 -18.08 16.75 -2.00
CA LEU A 16 -17.35 16.22 -3.16
C LEU A 16 -16.74 14.84 -2.91
N ALA A 17 -16.45 14.50 -1.65
CA ALA A 17 -15.99 13.17 -1.26
C ALA A 17 -16.99 12.05 -1.64
N ILE A 18 -18.26 12.37 -1.85
CA ILE A 18 -19.28 11.39 -2.26
C ILE A 18 -18.93 10.71 -3.59
N PHE A 19 -18.26 11.41 -4.50
CA PHE A 19 -17.83 10.82 -5.78
C PHE A 19 -16.79 9.72 -5.57
N GLY A 20 -15.93 9.84 -4.55
CA GLY A 20 -15.00 8.81 -4.15
C GLY A 20 -15.73 7.59 -3.57
N VAL A 21 -16.68 7.81 -2.65
CA VAL A 21 -17.48 6.73 -2.05
C VAL A 21 -18.31 5.98 -3.10
N ILE A 22 -18.95 6.70 -4.02
CA ILE A 22 -19.71 6.08 -5.13
C ILE A 22 -18.77 5.26 -6.02
N SER A 23 -17.59 5.81 -6.35
CA SER A 23 -16.58 5.10 -7.14
C SER A 23 -16.12 3.83 -6.46
N LEU A 24 -15.88 3.87 -5.14
CA LEU A 24 -15.53 2.69 -4.33
C LEU A 24 -16.63 1.64 -4.37
N LEU A 25 -17.89 2.02 -4.11
CA LEU A 25 -19.01 1.07 -4.08
C LEU A 25 -19.22 0.41 -5.44
N ILE A 26 -19.19 1.20 -6.52
CA ILE A 26 -19.29 0.67 -7.88
C ILE A 26 -18.07 -0.19 -8.21
N GLY A 27 -16.87 0.28 -7.87
CA GLY A 27 -15.60 -0.41 -8.10
C GLY A 27 -15.56 -1.77 -7.43
N LEU A 28 -16.03 -1.88 -6.18
CA LEU A 28 -16.13 -3.14 -5.45
C LEU A 28 -17.08 -4.13 -6.15
N VAL A 29 -18.27 -3.66 -6.55
CA VAL A 29 -19.24 -4.50 -7.27
C VAL A 29 -18.66 -4.97 -8.62
N LEU A 30 -18.00 -4.08 -9.37
CA LEU A 30 -17.35 -4.43 -10.63
C LEU A 30 -16.19 -5.41 -10.42
N TYR A 31 -15.42 -5.24 -9.34
CA TYR A 31 -14.31 -6.12 -9.00
C TYR A 31 -14.80 -7.54 -8.75
N GLU A 32 -15.77 -7.72 -7.85
CA GLU A 32 -16.29 -9.05 -7.49
C GLU A 32 -17.08 -9.72 -8.63
N ARG A 33 -17.91 -8.95 -9.35
CA ARG A 33 -18.86 -9.51 -10.34
C ARG A 33 -18.27 -9.67 -11.73
N LEU A 34 -17.31 -8.84 -12.12
CA LEU A 34 -16.75 -8.84 -13.47
C LEU A 34 -15.27 -9.21 -13.46
N PHE A 35 -14.46 -8.51 -12.67
CA PHE A 35 -13.01 -8.68 -12.71
C PHE A 35 -12.57 -10.06 -12.22
N VAL A 36 -13.01 -10.49 -11.03
CA VAL A 36 -12.66 -11.79 -10.46
C VAL A 36 -13.03 -12.97 -11.36
N PRO A 37 -14.29 -13.12 -11.86
CA PRO A 37 -14.64 -14.24 -12.74
C PRO A 37 -13.92 -14.17 -14.09
N PHE A 38 -13.65 -12.98 -14.61
CA PHE A 38 -12.85 -12.81 -15.82
C PHE A 38 -11.39 -13.24 -15.58
N ALA A 39 -10.74 -12.70 -14.54
CA ALA A 39 -9.35 -12.99 -14.20
C ALA A 39 -9.14 -14.48 -13.92
N ARG A 40 -10.05 -15.12 -13.16
CA ARG A 40 -10.06 -16.58 -12.90
C ARG A 40 -9.97 -17.41 -14.19
N ARG A 41 -10.61 -16.95 -15.27
CA ARG A 41 -10.61 -17.64 -16.57
C ARG A 41 -9.23 -17.65 -17.23
N PHE A 42 -8.43 -16.60 -17.00
CA PHE A 42 -7.09 -16.46 -17.59
C PHE A 42 -5.99 -16.98 -16.67
N THR A 43 -6.05 -16.65 -15.38
CA THR A 43 -4.99 -16.95 -14.41
C THR A 43 -5.13 -18.33 -13.78
N ARG A 44 -6.31 -18.96 -13.88
CA ARG A 44 -6.67 -20.21 -13.16
C ARG A 44 -6.51 -20.12 -11.63
N ASN A 45 -6.31 -18.93 -11.08
CA ASN A 45 -6.24 -18.67 -9.65
C ASN A 45 -7.67 -18.46 -9.11
N PRO A 46 -8.10 -19.16 -8.03
CA PRO A 46 -9.41 -18.95 -7.41
C PRO A 46 -9.63 -17.51 -6.92
N SER A 47 -8.61 -16.68 -6.70
CA SER A 47 -8.79 -15.26 -6.34
C SER A 47 -8.70 -14.31 -7.55
N GLY A 48 -8.48 -14.82 -8.76
CA GLY A 48 -8.32 -14.02 -9.97
C GLY A 48 -6.90 -13.49 -10.14
N ILE A 49 -6.42 -12.63 -9.25
CA ILE A 49 -5.03 -12.14 -9.20
C ILE A 49 -4.42 -12.38 -7.81
N THR A 50 -3.10 -12.27 -7.66
CA THR A 50 -2.48 -12.38 -6.33
C THR A 50 -2.75 -11.13 -5.49
N TYR A 51 -2.72 -11.27 -4.17
CA TYR A 51 -2.94 -10.13 -3.25
C TYR A 51 -1.92 -9.01 -3.47
N LEU A 52 -0.63 -9.33 -3.61
CA LEU A 52 0.43 -8.35 -3.89
C LEU A 52 0.19 -7.60 -5.20
N GLN A 53 -0.19 -8.31 -6.29
CA GLN A 53 -0.51 -7.66 -7.56
C GLN A 53 -1.71 -6.73 -7.43
N ARG A 54 -2.75 -7.14 -6.70
CA ARG A 54 -3.93 -6.32 -6.45
C ARG A 54 -3.54 -5.04 -5.70
N ILE A 55 -2.75 -5.16 -4.64
CA ILE A 55 -2.31 -4.03 -3.82
C ILE A 55 -1.44 -3.08 -4.65
N GLY A 56 -0.44 -3.59 -5.37
CA GLY A 56 0.43 -2.78 -6.23
C GLY A 56 -0.33 -2.01 -7.30
N ILE A 57 -1.31 -2.63 -7.98
CA ILE A 57 -2.19 -1.93 -8.93
C ILE A 57 -2.93 -0.78 -8.23
N GLY A 58 -3.43 -0.99 -7.01
CA GLY A 58 -4.09 0.05 -6.23
C GLY A 58 -3.17 1.22 -5.90
N LEU A 59 -1.93 0.95 -5.50
CA LEU A 59 -0.92 1.98 -5.20
C LEU A 59 -0.58 2.82 -6.44
N VAL A 60 -0.37 2.20 -7.60
CA VAL A 60 -0.15 2.91 -8.88
C VAL A 60 -1.34 3.80 -9.22
N ILE A 61 -2.58 3.29 -9.10
CA ILE A 61 -3.79 4.10 -9.36
C ILE A 61 -3.86 5.28 -8.38
N ASN A 62 -3.46 5.08 -7.12
CA ASN A 62 -3.43 6.14 -6.11
C ASN A 62 -2.45 7.26 -6.47
N ILE A 63 -1.25 6.91 -6.96
CA ILE A 63 -0.25 7.88 -7.45
C ILE A 63 -0.82 8.65 -8.65
N LEU A 64 -1.44 7.95 -9.61
CA LEU A 64 -2.08 8.60 -10.75
C LEU A 64 -3.20 9.55 -10.31
N ALA A 65 -3.98 9.20 -9.28
CA ALA A 65 -5.00 10.08 -8.72
C ALA A 65 -4.40 11.40 -8.20
N THR A 66 -3.29 11.33 -7.46
CA THR A 66 -2.56 12.50 -6.97
C THR A 66 -1.96 13.34 -8.10
N VAL A 67 -1.41 12.69 -9.14
CA VAL A 67 -0.90 13.37 -10.35
C VAL A 67 -2.03 14.13 -11.05
N VAL A 68 -3.20 13.51 -11.22
CA VAL A 68 -4.39 14.16 -11.79
C VAL A 68 -4.79 15.38 -10.95
N ALA A 69 -4.78 15.27 -9.62
CA ALA A 69 -5.05 16.40 -8.73
C ALA A 69 -4.06 17.57 -8.93
N SER A 70 -2.77 17.27 -9.10
CA SER A 70 -1.74 18.28 -9.41
C SER A 70 -2.02 19.01 -10.73
N VAL A 71 -2.38 18.26 -11.78
CA VAL A 71 -2.70 18.84 -13.10
C VAL A 71 -3.95 19.72 -13.04
N ILE A 72 -4.99 19.28 -12.33
CA ILE A 72 -6.22 20.06 -12.14
C ILE A 72 -5.91 21.37 -11.40
N GLU A 73 -5.03 21.33 -10.41
CA GLU A 73 -4.62 22.52 -9.66
C GLU A 73 -3.84 23.51 -10.52
N ILE A 74 -2.91 23.03 -11.35
CA ILE A 74 -2.19 23.86 -12.32
C ILE A 74 -3.19 24.56 -13.26
N LYS A 75 -4.19 23.82 -13.77
CA LYS A 75 -5.24 24.37 -14.63
C LYS A 75 -6.10 25.41 -13.90
N ARG A 76 -6.54 25.11 -12.67
CA ARG A 76 -7.33 26.03 -11.83
C ARG A 76 -6.59 27.35 -11.63
N LYS A 77 -5.30 27.26 -11.31
CA LYS A 77 -4.44 28.41 -11.03
C LYS A 77 -4.13 29.22 -12.29
N ALA A 78 -3.93 28.57 -13.44
CA ALA A 78 -3.77 29.25 -14.72
C ALA A 78 -5.00 30.12 -15.06
N VAL A 79 -6.21 29.58 -14.91
CA VAL A 79 -7.47 30.33 -15.12
C VAL A 79 -7.61 31.48 -14.11
N ALA A 80 -7.17 31.30 -12.86
CA ALA A 80 -7.16 32.37 -11.88
C ALA A 80 -6.20 33.52 -12.26
N ALA A 81 -5.04 33.19 -12.83
CA ALA A 81 -4.05 34.15 -13.32
C ALA A 81 -4.56 34.95 -14.52
N GLU A 82 -5.12 34.27 -15.52
CA GLU A 82 -5.67 34.91 -16.73
C GLU A 82 -6.80 35.91 -16.43
N ARG A 83 -7.56 35.64 -15.36
CA ARG A 83 -8.70 36.47 -14.94
C ARG A 83 -8.33 37.51 -13.87
N ASN A 84 -7.04 37.63 -13.53
CA ASN A 84 -6.54 38.51 -12.46
C ASN A 84 -7.23 38.28 -11.09
N LEU A 85 -7.62 37.03 -10.81
CA LEU A 85 -8.29 36.63 -9.56
C LEU A 85 -7.32 36.10 -8.49
N LEU A 86 -6.01 36.21 -8.72
CA LEU A 86 -4.99 35.67 -7.80
C LEU A 86 -4.94 36.39 -6.46
N ASP A 87 -5.29 37.68 -6.42
CA ASP A 87 -5.20 38.50 -5.20
C ASP A 87 -6.49 38.51 -4.37
N ASP A 88 -7.61 38.03 -4.93
CA ASP A 88 -8.87 37.90 -4.21
C ASP A 88 -8.99 36.48 -3.61
N PRO A 89 -8.91 36.34 -2.27
CA PRO A 89 -8.98 35.05 -1.60
C PRO A 89 -10.38 34.42 -1.62
N LYS A 90 -11.44 35.20 -1.87
CA LYS A 90 -12.83 34.72 -1.92
C LYS A 90 -13.38 34.62 -3.34
N ALA A 91 -12.59 35.01 -4.35
CA ALA A 91 -13.02 34.95 -5.74
C ALA A 91 -13.36 33.52 -6.16
N ILE A 92 -14.51 33.38 -6.79
CA ILE A 92 -14.92 32.13 -7.43
C ILE A 92 -14.22 32.06 -8.79
N ILE A 93 -13.20 31.20 -8.88
CA ILE A 93 -12.56 30.92 -10.17
C ILE A 93 -13.58 30.26 -11.10
N PRO A 94 -13.75 30.76 -12.34
CA PRO A 94 -14.74 30.29 -13.31
C PRO A 94 -14.32 28.97 -13.97
N ILE A 95 -14.10 27.94 -13.15
CA ILE A 95 -13.87 26.56 -13.54
C ILE A 95 -14.86 25.70 -12.76
N SER A 96 -15.49 24.73 -13.43
CA SER A 96 -16.44 23.83 -12.76
C SER A 96 -15.74 22.99 -11.69
N VAL A 97 -16.39 22.82 -10.55
CA VAL A 97 -15.93 21.95 -9.47
C VAL A 97 -15.84 20.47 -9.90
N PHE A 98 -16.56 20.06 -10.95
CA PHE A 98 -16.53 18.69 -11.45
C PHE A 98 -15.18 18.27 -12.03
N TRP A 99 -14.27 19.23 -12.29
CA TRP A 99 -12.89 18.89 -12.62
C TRP A 99 -12.17 18.11 -11.51
N LEU A 100 -12.66 18.15 -10.26
CA LEU A 100 -12.12 17.35 -9.16
C LEU A 100 -12.65 15.90 -9.16
N VAL A 101 -13.75 15.60 -9.88
CA VAL A 101 -14.34 14.25 -9.89
C VAL A 101 -13.34 13.17 -10.32
N PRO A 102 -12.52 13.33 -11.38
CA PRO A 102 -11.55 12.33 -11.79
C PRO A 102 -10.61 11.89 -10.66
N GLN A 103 -10.08 12.84 -9.87
CA GLN A 103 -9.15 12.51 -8.78
C GLN A 103 -9.87 11.73 -7.65
N PHE A 104 -11.11 12.08 -7.33
CA PHE A 104 -11.90 11.38 -6.32
C PHE A 104 -12.29 9.98 -6.80
N SER A 105 -12.69 9.85 -8.06
CA SER A 105 -13.04 8.55 -8.64
C SER A 105 -11.84 7.60 -8.68
N LEU A 106 -10.65 8.09 -9.07
CA LEU A 106 -9.42 7.30 -9.07
C LEU A 106 -9.02 6.89 -7.65
N HIS A 107 -9.06 7.78 -6.66
CA HIS A 107 -8.82 7.40 -5.26
C HIS A 107 -9.80 6.33 -4.77
N GLY A 108 -11.09 6.47 -5.06
CA GLY A 108 -12.08 5.45 -4.69
C GLY A 108 -11.84 4.10 -5.37
N THR A 109 -11.31 4.09 -6.60
CA THR A 109 -10.89 2.85 -7.27
C THR A 109 -9.63 2.28 -6.63
N ALA A 110 -8.63 3.12 -6.34
CA ALA A 110 -7.40 2.70 -5.68
C ALA A 110 -7.68 2.01 -4.33
N GLU A 111 -8.63 2.52 -3.55
CA GLU A 111 -9.04 1.95 -2.26
C GLU A 111 -9.58 0.50 -2.37
N VAL A 112 -10.30 0.17 -3.45
CA VAL A 112 -10.78 -1.20 -3.71
C VAL A 112 -9.64 -2.18 -4.01
N PHE A 113 -8.56 -1.70 -4.64
CA PHE A 113 -7.43 -2.55 -4.99
C PHE A 113 -6.39 -2.61 -3.87
N ALA A 114 -5.98 -1.47 -3.32
CA ALA A 114 -4.97 -1.38 -2.26
C ALA A 114 -5.53 -1.74 -0.89
N PHE A 115 -6.42 -0.93 -0.33
CA PHE A 115 -6.83 -1.06 1.07
C PHE A 115 -7.69 -2.30 1.33
N VAL A 116 -8.66 -2.59 0.46
CA VAL A 116 -9.45 -3.84 0.58
C VAL A 116 -8.54 -5.06 0.33
N GLY A 117 -7.63 -5.00 -0.64
CA GLY A 117 -6.67 -6.07 -0.91
C GLY A 117 -5.71 -6.34 0.25
N LEU A 118 -5.22 -5.29 0.89
CA LEU A 118 -4.36 -5.37 2.07
C LEU A 118 -5.10 -5.96 3.27
N LEU A 119 -6.35 -5.55 3.49
CA LEU A 119 -7.17 -6.09 4.57
C LEU A 119 -7.43 -7.59 4.37
N GLU A 120 -7.85 -8.00 3.16
CA GLU A 120 -8.04 -9.41 2.82
C GLU A 120 -6.75 -10.22 3.02
N PHE A 121 -5.62 -9.70 2.56
CA PHE A 121 -4.31 -10.34 2.76
C PHE A 121 -3.98 -10.52 4.24
N LEU A 122 -4.11 -9.47 5.05
CA LEU A 122 -3.83 -9.53 6.48
C LEU A 122 -4.75 -10.52 7.21
N TYR A 123 -6.03 -10.59 6.83
CA TYR A 123 -6.97 -11.56 7.40
C TYR A 123 -6.65 -13.01 7.00
N ASP A 124 -6.23 -13.25 5.76
CA ASP A 124 -5.93 -14.59 5.24
C ASP A 124 -4.58 -15.12 5.73
N GLN A 125 -3.57 -14.27 5.87
CA GLN A 125 -2.25 -14.68 6.39
C GLN A 125 -2.23 -14.82 7.91
N SER A 126 -3.20 -14.23 8.63
CA SER A 126 -3.23 -14.31 10.09
C SER A 126 -3.88 -15.61 10.58
N PRO A 127 -3.31 -16.27 11.62
CA PRO A 127 -3.98 -17.38 12.28
C PRO A 127 -5.30 -16.90 12.91
N GLU A 128 -6.25 -17.82 13.07
CA GLU A 128 -7.64 -17.49 13.46
C GLU A 128 -7.70 -16.70 14.77
N SER A 129 -6.83 -17.03 15.73
CA SER A 129 -6.70 -16.36 17.03
C SER A 129 -6.15 -14.92 16.97
N MET A 130 -5.53 -14.52 15.85
CA MET A 130 -4.89 -13.20 15.67
C MET A 130 -5.57 -12.29 14.66
N ARG A 131 -6.68 -12.71 14.03
CA ARG A 131 -7.39 -11.89 13.04
C ARG A 131 -7.83 -10.52 13.56
N SER A 132 -8.19 -10.42 14.84
CA SER A 132 -8.51 -9.14 15.49
C SER A 132 -7.28 -8.23 15.61
N THR A 133 -6.13 -8.78 15.95
CA THR A 133 -4.84 -8.07 15.98
C THR A 133 -4.45 -7.58 14.58
N ALA A 134 -4.64 -8.41 13.55
CA ALA A 134 -4.37 -8.02 12.17
C ALA A 134 -5.22 -6.82 11.70
N ALA A 135 -6.51 -6.83 12.02
CA ALA A 135 -7.39 -5.70 11.76
C ALA A 135 -6.98 -4.44 12.56
N ALA A 136 -6.51 -4.60 13.78
CA ALA A 136 -5.99 -3.48 14.57
C ALA A 136 -4.73 -2.88 13.94
N LEU A 137 -3.79 -3.72 13.47
CA LEU A 137 -2.57 -3.28 12.77
C LEU A 137 -2.90 -2.52 11.48
N TYR A 138 -3.89 -2.98 10.72
CA TYR A 138 -4.39 -2.28 9.54
C TYR A 138 -4.85 -0.85 9.86
N TRP A 139 -5.65 -0.67 10.90
CA TRP A 139 -6.10 0.68 11.31
C TRP A 139 -4.97 1.54 11.86
N ILE A 140 -3.99 0.94 12.56
CA ILE A 140 -2.80 1.66 13.02
C ILE A 140 -1.96 2.13 11.83
N ALA A 141 -1.81 1.32 10.79
CA ALA A 141 -1.09 1.71 9.58
C ALA A 141 -1.77 2.92 8.89
N ILE A 142 -3.10 2.89 8.72
CA ILE A 142 -3.86 4.01 8.16
C ILE A 142 -3.68 5.28 9.01
N SER A 143 -3.86 5.15 10.33
CA SER A 143 -3.69 6.26 11.27
C SER A 143 -2.28 6.87 11.21
N THR A 144 -1.26 6.02 11.07
CA THR A 144 0.13 6.45 10.90
C THR A 144 0.30 7.26 9.61
N GLY A 145 -0.33 6.84 8.51
CA GLY A 145 -0.40 7.60 7.26
C GLY A 145 -1.02 8.99 7.43
N ASP A 146 -2.14 9.09 8.16
CA ASP A 146 -2.81 10.38 8.45
C ASP A 146 -1.92 11.32 9.29
N TYR A 147 -1.20 10.78 10.27
CA TYR A 147 -0.23 11.55 11.06
C TYR A 147 0.96 12.01 10.20
N VAL A 148 1.48 11.16 9.32
CA VAL A 148 2.54 11.55 8.36
C VAL A 148 2.04 12.65 7.43
N GLY A 149 0.80 12.58 6.94
CA GLY A 149 0.18 13.63 6.14
C GLY A 149 0.10 14.97 6.89
N THR A 150 -0.32 14.94 8.16
CA THR A 150 -0.38 16.13 9.02
C THR A 150 1.02 16.71 9.30
N LEU A 151 2.01 15.85 9.55
CA LEU A 151 3.40 16.25 9.73
C LEU A 151 3.95 16.91 8.46
N MET A 152 3.65 16.34 7.29
CA MET A 152 4.08 16.89 6.01
C MET A 152 3.51 18.29 5.78
N VAL A 153 2.22 18.52 6.03
CA VAL A 153 1.61 19.87 5.93
C VAL A 153 2.31 20.86 6.88
N SER A 154 2.62 20.42 8.10
CA SER A 154 3.32 21.23 9.11
C SER A 154 4.74 21.57 8.68
N LEU A 155 5.48 20.61 8.12
CA LEU A 155 6.83 20.81 7.58
C LEU A 155 6.81 21.76 6.39
N VAL A 156 5.84 21.61 5.49
CA VAL A 156 5.66 22.53 4.36
C VAL A 156 5.37 23.94 4.86
N HIS A 157 4.48 24.13 5.84
CA HIS A 157 4.26 25.47 6.43
C HIS A 157 5.52 26.06 7.04
N LYS A 158 6.33 25.25 7.74
CA LYS A 158 7.55 25.70 8.39
C LYS A 158 8.66 26.08 7.40
N HIS A 159 8.83 25.31 6.32
CA HIS A 159 9.93 25.49 5.36
C HIS A 159 9.53 26.35 4.16
N SER A 160 8.25 26.47 3.85
CA SER A 160 7.78 27.30 2.76
C SER A 160 7.84 28.77 3.18
N GLY A 161 8.87 29.49 2.70
CA GLY A 161 9.12 30.87 3.10
C GLY A 161 7.93 31.84 2.84
N LYS A 162 7.87 32.95 3.59
CA LYS A 162 6.77 33.93 3.59
C LYS A 162 6.34 34.46 2.21
N LYS A 163 7.25 34.50 1.22
CA LYS A 163 6.98 34.97 -0.15
C LYS A 163 6.58 33.87 -1.15
N SER A 164 6.93 32.62 -0.87
CA SER A 164 6.65 31.46 -1.72
C SER A 164 5.98 30.37 -0.88
N ASN A 165 4.91 30.74 -0.18
CA ASN A 165 4.15 29.80 0.62
C ASN A 165 3.36 28.86 -0.29
N TRP A 166 3.58 27.55 -0.17
CA TRP A 166 2.87 26.53 -0.93
C TRP A 166 1.42 26.42 -0.44
N LEU A 167 1.21 26.57 0.86
CA LEU A 167 -0.09 26.48 1.54
C LEU A 167 -0.33 27.76 2.39
N PRO A 168 -0.70 28.89 1.78
CA PRO A 168 -1.00 30.12 2.52
C PRO A 168 -2.39 30.10 3.17
N ASP A 169 -2.45 30.40 4.47
CA ASP A 169 -3.71 30.42 5.25
C ASP A 169 -4.78 31.36 4.69
N ARG A 170 -4.35 32.50 4.11
CA ARG A 170 -5.26 33.60 3.77
C ARG A 170 -5.68 33.63 2.31
N ASN A 171 -4.84 33.15 1.39
CA ASN A 171 -5.10 33.23 -0.05
C ASN A 171 -4.53 32.02 -0.81
N LEU A 172 -5.34 30.97 -0.91
CA LEU A 172 -5.01 29.75 -1.64
C LEU A 172 -4.72 30.00 -3.14
N ASN A 173 -5.28 31.05 -3.75
CA ASN A 173 -5.06 31.35 -5.16
C ASN A 173 -3.61 31.75 -5.46
N ARG A 174 -2.92 32.34 -4.47
CA ARG A 174 -1.49 32.66 -4.55
C ARG A 174 -0.58 31.51 -4.11
N GLY A 175 -1.15 30.50 -3.45
CA GLY A 175 -0.45 29.30 -3.00
C GLY A 175 0.09 28.47 -4.15
N ARG A 176 1.12 27.68 -3.86
CA ARG A 176 1.67 26.67 -4.79
C ARG A 176 1.22 25.28 -4.36
N LEU A 177 -0.09 25.05 -4.38
CA LEU A 177 -0.68 23.76 -4.00
C LEU A 177 -0.23 22.64 -4.95
N GLU A 178 0.08 22.96 -6.20
CA GLU A 178 0.67 22.03 -7.16
C GLU A 178 1.98 21.41 -6.65
N ASN A 179 2.82 22.18 -5.95
CA ASN A 179 4.08 21.69 -5.40
C ASN A 179 3.84 20.72 -4.23
N TYR A 180 2.78 20.94 -3.45
CA TYR A 180 2.40 20.02 -2.39
C TYR A 180 1.91 18.70 -2.97
N TYR A 181 1.09 18.72 -4.03
CA TYR A 181 0.68 17.48 -4.71
C TYR A 181 1.86 16.74 -5.34
N TRP A 182 2.84 17.45 -5.91
CA TRP A 182 4.08 16.82 -6.38
C TRP A 182 4.90 16.22 -5.25
N LEU A 183 4.96 16.86 -4.08
CA LEU A 183 5.62 16.30 -2.90
C LEU A 183 4.93 15.01 -2.44
N VAL A 184 3.60 15.01 -2.33
CA VAL A 184 2.81 13.81 -1.99
C VAL A 184 3.07 12.69 -2.99
N THR A 185 3.03 13.02 -4.28
CA THR A 185 3.31 12.06 -5.36
C THR A 185 4.71 11.47 -5.22
N ALA A 186 5.72 12.31 -4.95
CA ALA A 186 7.09 11.84 -4.75
C ALA A 186 7.21 10.90 -3.55
N THR A 187 6.55 11.21 -2.42
CA THR A 187 6.53 10.33 -1.25
C THR A 187 5.87 8.99 -1.57
N GLN A 188 4.72 8.99 -2.24
CA GLN A 188 4.02 7.76 -2.65
C GLN A 188 4.89 6.91 -3.59
N THR A 189 5.55 7.53 -4.56
CA THR A 189 6.45 6.81 -5.48
C THR A 189 7.68 6.25 -4.77
N LEU A 190 8.19 6.94 -3.75
CA LEU A 190 9.34 6.45 -2.97
C LEU A 190 8.96 5.25 -2.12
N GLU A 191 7.76 5.26 -1.53
CA GLU A 191 7.21 4.14 -0.77
C GLU A 191 7.09 2.89 -1.68
N GLU A 192 6.47 3.04 -2.85
CA GLU A 192 6.32 1.94 -3.82
C GLU A 192 7.69 1.41 -4.32
N VAL A 193 8.65 2.29 -4.61
CA VAL A 193 10.00 1.88 -5.01
C VAL A 193 10.72 1.16 -3.87
N SER A 194 10.54 1.61 -2.62
CA SER A 194 11.14 0.95 -1.45
C SER A 194 10.64 -0.48 -1.31
N GLU A 195 9.33 -0.70 -1.43
CA GLU A 195 8.74 -2.05 -1.39
C GLU A 195 9.27 -2.94 -2.51
N ILE A 196 9.35 -2.43 -3.74
CA ILE A 196 9.91 -3.17 -4.88
C ILE A 196 11.39 -3.48 -4.66
N CYS A 197 12.16 -2.54 -4.11
CA CYS A 197 13.57 -2.75 -3.82
C CYS A 197 13.77 -3.84 -2.76
N GLU A 198 12.95 -3.85 -1.71
CA GLU A 198 12.97 -4.91 -0.69
C GLU A 198 12.61 -6.27 -1.29
N GLU A 199 11.58 -6.35 -2.13
CA GLU A 199 11.18 -7.59 -2.82
C GLU A 199 12.30 -8.09 -3.76
N VAL A 200 12.95 -7.19 -4.50
CA VAL A 200 14.10 -7.53 -5.36
C VAL A 200 15.31 -7.97 -4.54
N GLU A 201 15.58 -7.34 -3.38
CA GLU A 201 16.68 -7.73 -2.49
C GLU A 201 16.43 -9.10 -1.86
N GLU A 202 15.18 -9.42 -1.48
CA GLU A 202 14.79 -10.75 -1.01
C GLU A 202 14.94 -11.82 -2.10
N LEU A 203 14.60 -11.49 -3.36
CA LEU A 203 14.75 -12.40 -4.50
C LEU A 203 16.19 -12.56 -4.97
N ALA A 204 17.03 -11.54 -4.82
CA ALA A 204 18.44 -11.55 -5.24
C ALA A 204 19.38 -12.07 -4.13
N GLY A 205 18.95 -11.99 -2.87
CA GLY A 205 19.68 -12.45 -1.71
C GLY A 205 19.40 -13.91 -1.40
N ASP A 206 20.38 -14.78 -1.68
CA ASP A 206 20.51 -16.11 -1.08
C ASP A 206 20.83 -16.00 0.43
N LYS A 207 19.97 -15.31 1.18
CA LYS A 207 20.03 -15.09 2.63
C LYS A 207 18.64 -15.19 3.22
N ILE A 208 18.40 -16.37 3.78
CA ILE A 208 17.47 -16.73 4.88
C ILE A 208 16.47 -15.62 5.24
N PRO A 209 15.17 -15.78 4.93
CA PRO A 209 14.18 -14.78 5.26
C PRO A 209 14.05 -14.66 6.78
N SER A 210 14.35 -13.47 7.31
CA SER A 210 13.87 -13.04 8.61
C SER A 210 12.39 -12.67 8.50
N MET A 211 11.54 -13.67 8.28
CA MET A 211 10.10 -13.54 8.44
C MET A 211 9.77 -13.92 9.88
N ILE A 212 9.68 -12.91 10.73
CA ILE A 212 9.09 -13.03 12.06
C ILE A 212 7.58 -13.13 11.85
N LEU A 213 6.96 -14.14 12.49
CA LEU A 213 5.54 -14.55 12.44
C LEU A 213 5.16 -15.48 11.29
N ASP A 214 5.66 -16.72 11.35
CA ASP A 214 4.82 -17.93 11.28
C ASP A 214 5.70 -19.16 11.49
N GLY A 215 5.43 -19.94 12.54
CA GLY A 215 6.02 -21.26 12.81
C GLY A 215 7.49 -21.43 12.40
N THR A 216 8.43 -20.97 13.25
CA THR A 216 9.87 -21.01 12.98
C THR A 216 10.36 -22.38 12.47
N LYS A 217 10.73 -22.46 11.19
CA LYS A 217 11.42 -23.61 10.59
C LYS A 217 12.91 -23.30 10.47
N PHE A 218 13.73 -24.00 11.23
CA PHE A 218 15.19 -23.88 11.15
C PHE A 218 15.72 -24.81 10.05
N PHE A 219 16.42 -24.25 9.06
CA PHE A 219 17.18 -25.01 8.07
C PHE A 219 18.67 -24.90 8.41
N VAL A 220 19.31 -26.04 8.67
CA VAL A 220 20.75 -26.13 8.90
C VAL A 220 21.37 -26.85 7.70
N VAL A 221 22.19 -26.14 6.94
CA VAL A 221 22.93 -26.71 5.79
C VAL A 221 24.38 -26.91 6.22
N CYS A 222 24.91 -28.12 6.05
CA CYS A 222 26.28 -28.46 6.41
C CYS A 222 26.90 -29.39 5.36
N GLU A 223 28.22 -29.33 5.21
CA GLU A 223 28.96 -30.22 4.31
C GLU A 223 28.93 -31.68 4.80
N PRO A 224 28.86 -32.66 3.89
CA PRO A 224 28.88 -34.07 4.25
C PRO A 224 30.21 -34.44 4.93
N GLY A 225 30.14 -34.87 6.19
CA GLY A 225 31.30 -35.22 7.02
C GLY A 225 31.56 -34.28 8.21
N THR A 226 30.76 -33.23 8.37
CA THR A 226 30.87 -32.31 9.51
C THR A 226 30.58 -33.04 10.84
N GLN A 227 31.59 -33.20 11.69
CA GLN A 227 31.42 -33.75 13.03
C GLN A 227 30.71 -32.73 13.94
N HIS A 228 29.90 -33.19 14.89
CA HIS A 228 29.14 -32.39 15.89
C HIS A 228 27.79 -31.78 15.44
N MET A 229 27.25 -32.17 14.28
CA MET A 229 25.92 -31.72 13.87
C MET A 229 24.82 -32.14 14.85
N GLU A 230 24.94 -33.32 15.46
CA GLU A 230 24.00 -33.82 16.49
C GLU A 230 23.98 -32.95 17.74
N ALA A 231 25.14 -32.45 18.18
CA ALA A 231 25.23 -31.57 19.34
C ALA A 231 24.57 -30.21 19.08
N LEU A 232 24.76 -29.67 17.87
CA LEU A 232 24.15 -28.42 17.43
C LEU A 232 22.62 -28.56 17.31
N LEU A 233 22.14 -29.65 16.71
CA LEU A 233 20.71 -29.96 16.63
C LEU A 233 20.08 -30.09 18.02
N LYS A 234 20.78 -30.72 18.97
CA LYS A 234 20.30 -30.85 20.34
C LYS A 234 20.17 -29.50 21.06
N VAL A 235 21.14 -28.60 20.87
CA VAL A 235 21.10 -27.24 21.45
C VAL A 235 19.95 -26.43 20.86
N ILE A 236 19.75 -26.48 19.54
CA ILE A 236 18.62 -25.81 18.87
C ILE A 236 17.29 -26.37 19.39
N TYR A 237 17.20 -27.69 19.56
CA TYR A 237 16.01 -28.33 20.10
C TYR A 237 15.73 -27.87 21.54
N GLU A 238 16.73 -27.87 22.42
CA GLU A 238 16.56 -27.40 23.81
C GLU A 238 16.11 -25.93 23.89
N LEU A 239 16.72 -25.04 23.11
CA LEU A 239 16.32 -23.63 23.01
C LEU A 239 14.88 -23.46 22.50
N TYR A 240 14.50 -24.22 21.47
CA TYR A 240 13.15 -24.20 20.92
C TYR A 240 12.13 -24.69 21.96
N THR A 241 12.43 -25.80 22.64
CA THR A 241 11.53 -26.38 23.64
C THR A 241 11.35 -25.45 24.84
N ASP A 242 12.41 -24.79 25.31
CA ASP A 242 12.34 -23.83 26.42
C ASP A 242 11.54 -22.57 26.05
N TYR A 243 11.65 -22.11 24.79
CA TYR A 243 10.85 -20.98 24.29
C TYR A 243 9.37 -21.35 24.12
N VAL A 244 9.09 -22.50 23.52
CA VAL A 244 7.73 -22.99 23.23
C VAL A 244 6.96 -23.32 24.51
N LEU A 245 7.59 -23.99 25.48
CA LEU A 245 6.92 -24.38 26.73
C LEU A 245 6.64 -23.20 27.66
N LYS A 246 7.32 -22.06 27.49
CA LYS A 246 7.05 -20.82 28.22
C LYS A 246 5.93 -19.98 27.60
N ASN A 247 5.43 -20.34 26.41
CA ASN A 247 4.35 -19.63 25.75
C ASN A 247 2.98 -20.21 26.13
N PRO A 248 2.12 -19.49 26.88
CA PRO A 248 0.82 -19.99 27.33
C PRO A 248 -0.19 -20.16 26.19
N PHE A 249 0.14 -19.78 24.96
CA PHE A 249 -0.73 -19.89 23.78
C PHE A 249 -0.29 -21.00 22.79
N TYR A 250 0.65 -21.87 23.19
CA TYR A 250 1.11 -22.94 22.31
C TYR A 250 0.14 -24.14 22.30
N GLU A 251 -0.38 -24.48 21.12
CA GLU A 251 -1.20 -25.68 20.90
C GLU A 251 -0.34 -26.83 20.33
N MET A 252 -0.44 -28.01 20.95
CA MET A 252 0.37 -29.21 20.69
C MET A 252 0.01 -29.97 19.38
N GLU A 253 -0.40 -29.27 18.31
CA GLU A 253 -0.87 -29.92 17.08
C GLU A 253 0.15 -29.97 15.92
N MET A 254 1.38 -29.51 16.12
CA MET A 254 2.45 -29.58 15.10
C MET A 254 3.56 -30.58 15.49
N PRO A 255 3.58 -31.82 14.93
CA PRO A 255 4.68 -32.73 15.17
C PRO A 255 5.97 -32.23 14.49
N ILE A 256 7.06 -32.20 15.24
CA ILE A 256 8.40 -31.88 14.76
C ILE A 256 8.82 -32.96 13.75
N ARG A 257 8.87 -32.63 12.46
CA ARG A 257 9.34 -33.54 11.41
C ARG A 257 10.78 -33.21 11.05
N VAL A 258 11.71 -34.08 11.46
CA VAL A 258 13.09 -34.06 10.97
C VAL A 258 13.13 -34.77 9.63
N PHE A 259 13.30 -34.03 8.53
CA PHE A 259 13.55 -34.60 7.20
C PHE A 259 15.05 -34.52 6.91
N MET A 260 15.69 -35.67 6.75
CA MET A 260 17.04 -35.77 6.19
C MET A 260 16.87 -36.21 4.73
N PRO A 261 16.97 -35.29 3.75
CA PRO A 261 16.90 -35.68 2.35
C PRO A 261 18.17 -36.45 1.94
N ASP A 262 18.02 -37.62 1.34
CA ASP A 262 19.11 -38.37 0.73
C ASP A 262 19.70 -37.54 -0.43
N MET A 263 20.93 -37.04 -0.24
CA MET A 263 21.69 -36.20 -1.19
C MET A 263 22.04 -36.90 -2.53
N VAL A 264 21.59 -38.12 -2.77
CA VAL A 264 21.82 -38.88 -4.01
C VAL A 264 20.79 -38.49 -5.10
N ALA A 265 19.64 -37.92 -4.75
CA ALA A 265 18.57 -37.62 -5.72
C ALA A 265 18.67 -36.24 -6.41
N LEU A 266 19.53 -35.33 -5.93
CA LEU A 266 19.61 -33.94 -6.45
C LEU A 266 20.68 -33.73 -7.53
N GLN A 267 21.49 -34.74 -7.82
CA GLN A 267 22.57 -34.65 -8.81
C GLN A 267 22.11 -34.45 -10.28
N PRO A 268 20.94 -34.96 -10.75
CA PRO A 268 20.52 -34.73 -12.13
C PRO A 268 19.93 -33.32 -12.39
N LEU A 269 19.43 -32.63 -11.35
CA LEU A 269 18.74 -31.34 -11.52
C LEU A 269 19.71 -30.15 -11.62
N LEU A 270 20.90 -30.25 -11.01
CA LEU A 270 21.94 -29.21 -11.07
C LEU A 270 22.70 -29.17 -12.41
N ILE A 271 22.72 -30.26 -13.18
CA ILE A 271 23.43 -30.33 -14.47
C ILE A 271 22.60 -29.73 -15.62
N SER A 272 21.26 -29.73 -15.52
CA SER A 272 20.37 -29.17 -16.57
C SER A 272 20.36 -27.64 -16.65
N TRP A 273 20.96 -26.93 -15.68
CA TRP A 273 21.02 -25.46 -15.67
C TRP A 273 22.36 -24.90 -16.19
N LEU A 274 23.37 -25.74 -16.42
CA LEU A 274 24.72 -25.32 -16.83
C LEU A 274 25.21 -25.92 -18.16
N THR A 275 24.30 -26.46 -18.97
CA THR A 275 24.50 -26.76 -20.40
C THR A 275 23.29 -26.34 -21.19
#